data_AF-A0A7J9A004-F1
#
_entry.id   AF-A0A7J9A004-F1
#
_cell.length_a   1.000
_cell.length_b   1.000
_cell.length_c   1.000
_cell.angle_alpha   90.00
_cell.angle_beta   90.00
_cell.angle_gamma   90.00
#
_symmetry.space_group_name_H-M   'P 1'
#
loop_
_entity.id
_entity.type
_entity.pdbx_description
1 polymer ?
#
loop_
_entity_poly.entity_id
_entity_poly.type
_entity_poly.pdbx_seq_one_letter_code
_entity_poly.pdbx_strand_id
1 'polypeptide(L)'
;MPLRPNSRTEVRRNRYKVAVDTEEGRRRRKDNMVEIRKNHREESLQKKLREVLQAQPMPASLHSSTVEKKLENLPAMVAGVWADDNNIQLEATTQFRKLFSI
;
A
#
# COMPACT_ATOMS: atom_id res chain seq x y z
N MET A 1 -23.53 36.16 13.14
CA MET A 1 -23.86 36.74 11.81
C MET A 1 -24.95 35.88 11.18
N PRO A 2 -26.03 36.46 10.61
CA PRO A 2 -27.10 35.67 10.03
C PRO A 2 -26.62 35.06 8.72
N LEU A 3 -26.80 33.74 8.56
CA LEU A 3 -26.54 33.07 7.30
C LEU A 3 -27.50 33.64 6.24
N ARG A 4 -26.95 34.14 5.13
CA ARG A 4 -27.74 34.66 4.00
C ARG A 4 -28.82 33.64 3.63
N PRO A 5 -30.13 34.01 3.63
CA PRO A 5 -31.25 33.09 3.41
C PRO A 5 -31.18 32.24 2.13
N ASN A 6 -30.38 32.65 1.15
CA ASN A 6 -30.32 32.04 -0.17
C ASN A 6 -29.35 30.86 -0.32
N SER A 7 -28.42 30.63 0.62
CA SER A 7 -27.41 29.57 0.48
C SER A 7 -28.03 28.16 0.50
N ARG A 8 -29.04 27.96 1.35
CA ARG A 8 -29.75 26.66 1.49
C ARG A 8 -30.66 26.37 0.29
N THR A 9 -31.20 27.41 -0.33
CA THR A 9 -32.06 27.33 -1.52
C THR A 9 -31.25 27.10 -2.80
N GLU A 10 -30.05 27.68 -2.91
CA GLU A 10 -29.11 27.44 -4.02
C GLU A 10 -28.66 25.97 -4.09
N VAL A 11 -28.31 25.36 -2.96
CA VAL A 11 -27.94 23.94 -2.90
C VAL A 11 -29.10 23.02 -3.32
N ARG A 12 -30.34 23.40 -3.01
CA ARG A 12 -31.53 22.61 -3.38
C ARG A 12 -31.88 22.75 -4.87
N ARG A 13 -31.73 23.95 -5.44
CA ARG A 13 -31.90 24.19 -6.88
C ARG A 13 -30.84 23.45 -7.71
N ASN A 14 -29.60 23.43 -7.25
CA ASN A 14 -28.50 22.71 -7.90
C ASN A 14 -28.60 21.17 -7.78
N ARG A 15 -29.67 20.61 -7.22
CA ARG A 15 -29.86 19.15 -7.06
C ARG A 15 -31.10 18.61 -7.76
N TYR A 16 -32.04 19.46 -8.17
CA TYR A 16 -33.30 19.03 -8.78
C TYR A 16 -33.28 19.28 -10.28
N LYS A 17 -33.43 18.22 -11.08
CA LYS A 17 -33.39 18.27 -12.56
C LYS A 17 -32.15 19.00 -13.11
N VAL A 18 -31.00 18.70 -12.52
CA VAL A 18 -29.70 19.19 -12.97
C VAL A 18 -29.41 18.59 -14.34
N ALA A 19 -29.58 19.38 -15.40
CA ALA A 19 -28.86 19.13 -16.64
C ALA A 19 -27.36 19.16 -16.34
N VAL A 20 -26.55 18.38 -17.08
CA VAL A 20 -25.09 18.27 -16.87
C VAL A 20 -24.50 19.65 -16.62
N ASP A 21 -24.17 19.92 -15.36
CA ASP A 21 -23.53 21.17 -14.96
C ASP A 21 -22.14 21.17 -15.60
N THR A 22 -21.91 22.17 -16.47
CA THR A 22 -20.70 22.26 -17.28
C THR A 22 -19.46 22.45 -16.40
N GLU A 23 -19.60 23.13 -15.26
CA GLU A 23 -18.52 23.35 -14.31
C GLU A 23 -18.24 22.10 -13.48
N GLU A 24 -19.28 21.38 -13.06
CA GLU A 24 -19.15 20.07 -12.39
C GLU A 24 -18.54 19.02 -13.34
N GLY A 25 -18.94 19.01 -14.61
CA GLY A 25 -18.35 18.15 -15.64
C GLY A 25 -16.88 18.47 -15.91
N ARG A 26 -16.51 19.76 -15.91
CA ARG A 26 -15.11 20.21 -16.00
C ARG A 26 -14.32 19.76 -14.78
N ARG A 27 -14.92 19.82 -13.58
CA ARG A 27 -14.27 19.41 -12.32
C ARG A 27 -13.99 17.91 -12.32
N ARG A 28 -15.00 17.08 -12.62
CA ARG A 28 -14.87 15.62 -12.75
C ARG A 28 -13.79 15.19 -13.74
N ARG A 29 -13.69 15.86 -14.90
CA ARG A 29 -12.63 15.57 -15.89
C ARG A 29 -11.23 15.87 -15.34
N LYS A 30 -11.05 16.96 -14.59
CA LYS A 30 -9.76 17.27 -13.96
C LYS A 30 -9.43 16.28 -12.86
N ASP A 31 -10.39 15.94 -12.02
CA ASP A 31 -10.19 15.02 -10.90
C ASP A 31 -9.83 13.62 -11.41
N ASN A 32 -10.54 13.10 -12.40
CA ASN A 32 -10.24 11.81 -13.05
C ASN A 32 -8.84 11.83 -13.70
N MET A 33 -8.47 12.90 -14.40
CA MET A 33 -7.13 13.02 -15.00
C MET A 33 -6.01 12.98 -13.94
N VAL A 34 -6.22 13.60 -12.77
CA VAL A 34 -5.26 13.55 -11.67
C VAL A 34 -5.21 12.15 -11.04
N GLU A 35 -6.37 11.51 -10.88
CA GLU A 35 -6.49 10.15 -10.37
C GLU A 35 -5.74 9.14 -11.26
N ILE A 36 -5.96 9.17 -12.57
CA ILE A 36 -5.24 8.32 -13.54
C ILE A 36 -3.72 8.49 -13.41
N ARG A 37 -3.23 9.73 -13.30
CA ARG A 37 -1.78 9.99 -13.15
C ARG A 37 -1.23 9.45 -11.84
N LYS A 38 -1.99 9.56 -10.74
CA LYS A 38 -1.60 9.02 -9.44
C LYS A 38 -1.56 7.49 -9.49
N ASN A 39 -2.60 6.84 -10.01
CA ASN A 39 -2.66 5.39 -10.13
C ASN A 39 -1.51 4.88 -11.01
N HIS A 40 -1.24 5.50 -12.16
CA HIS A 40 -0.11 5.10 -13.01
C HIS A 40 1.24 5.24 -12.28
N ARG A 41 1.43 6.30 -11.47
CA ARG A 41 2.64 6.47 -10.66
C ARG A 41 2.74 5.40 -9.59
N GLU A 42 1.65 5.12 -8.87
CA GLU A 42 1.60 4.09 -7.84
C GLU A 42 1.85 2.69 -8.42
N GLU A 43 1.20 2.34 -9.53
CA GLU A 43 1.43 1.09 -10.25
C GLU A 43 2.89 0.97 -10.72
N SER A 44 3.47 2.04 -11.26
CA SER A 44 4.88 2.05 -11.67
C SER A 44 5.82 1.86 -10.49
N LEU A 45 5.53 2.47 -9.34
CA LEU A 45 6.31 2.27 -8.12
C LEU A 45 6.15 0.86 -7.58
N GLN A 46 4.94 0.30 -7.55
CA GLN A 46 4.71 -1.09 -7.13
C GLN A 46 5.42 -2.09 -8.06
N LYS A 47 5.42 -1.85 -9.38
CA LYS A 47 6.18 -2.65 -10.34
C LYS A 47 7.67 -2.56 -10.05
N LYS A 48 8.21 -1.35 -9.87
CA LYS A 48 9.61 -1.15 -9.46
C LYS A 48 9.93 -1.83 -8.13
N LEU A 49 9.05 -1.84 -7.14
CA LEU A 49 9.29 -2.56 -5.88
C LEU A 49 9.36 -4.08 -6.11
N ARG A 50 8.40 -4.64 -6.86
CA ARG A 50 8.41 -6.08 -7.21
C ARG A 50 9.63 -6.45 -8.05
N GLU A 51 10.00 -5.61 -9.00
CA GLU A 51 11.18 -5.81 -9.86
C GLU A 51 12.48 -5.57 -9.10
N VAL A 52 12.57 -4.61 -8.18
CA VAL A 52 13.75 -4.41 -7.32
C VAL A 52 13.97 -5.62 -6.39
N LEU A 53 12.90 -6.26 -5.93
CA LEU A 53 12.97 -7.57 -5.27
C LEU A 53 13.58 -8.66 -6.17
N GLN A 54 13.41 -8.55 -7.50
CA GLN A 54 13.91 -9.53 -8.48
C GLN A 54 15.25 -9.15 -9.14
N ALA A 55 15.60 -7.87 -9.20
CA ALA A 55 16.66 -7.32 -10.03
C ALA A 55 17.88 -6.81 -9.25
N GLN A 56 17.94 -7.02 -7.93
CA GLN A 56 19.22 -6.94 -7.24
C GLN A 56 20.15 -8.02 -7.82
N PRO A 57 21.37 -7.69 -8.29
CA PRO A 57 22.42 -8.67 -8.56
C PRO A 57 23.03 -9.13 -7.22
N MET A 58 22.18 -9.61 -6.33
CA MET A 58 22.55 -10.51 -5.27
C MET A 58 22.13 -11.88 -5.77
N PRO A 59 22.94 -12.94 -5.62
CA PRO A 59 22.72 -14.19 -6.32
C PRO A 59 21.30 -14.72 -6.07
N ALA A 60 20.40 -14.51 -7.03
CA ALA A 60 18.96 -14.82 -6.89
C ALA A 60 18.72 -16.34 -6.69
N SER A 61 19.69 -17.16 -7.10
CA SER A 61 19.73 -18.60 -6.80
C SER A 61 20.03 -18.91 -5.32
N LEU A 62 20.78 -18.04 -4.62
CA LEU A 62 20.99 -18.16 -3.17
C LEU A 62 19.85 -17.56 -2.36
N HIS A 63 19.15 -16.51 -2.83
CA HIS A 63 18.05 -15.92 -2.06
C HIS A 63 16.76 -16.74 -2.13
N SER A 64 16.38 -17.31 -3.28
CA SER A 64 15.26 -18.28 -3.33
C SER A 64 15.55 -19.48 -2.43
N SER A 65 16.75 -20.07 -2.53
CA SER A 65 17.12 -21.20 -1.67
C SER A 65 17.30 -20.82 -0.20
N THR A 66 17.71 -19.58 0.13
CA THR A 66 17.80 -19.11 1.52
C THR A 66 16.42 -18.81 2.10
N VAL A 67 15.50 -18.25 1.31
CA VAL A 67 14.12 -18.01 1.73
C VAL A 67 13.38 -19.35 1.86
N GLU A 68 13.55 -20.28 0.93
CA GLU A 68 13.02 -21.65 1.00
C GLU A 68 13.58 -22.42 2.21
N LYS A 69 14.90 -22.42 2.44
CA LYS A 69 15.49 -23.02 3.65
C LYS A 69 15.05 -22.32 4.94
N LYS A 70 14.78 -21.01 4.91
CA LYS A 70 14.22 -20.29 6.06
C LYS A 70 12.74 -20.60 6.28
N LEU A 71 11.99 -20.86 5.21
CA LEU A 71 10.61 -21.33 5.26
C LEU A 71 10.54 -22.75 5.85
N GLU A 72 11.51 -23.61 5.55
CA GLU A 72 11.64 -24.94 6.19
C GLU A 72 11.94 -24.83 7.70
N ASN A 73 12.68 -23.79 8.11
CA ASN A 73 12.99 -23.52 9.52
C ASN A 73 11.90 -22.74 10.29
N LEU A 74 10.77 -22.39 9.66
CA LEU A 74 9.67 -21.67 10.32
C LEU A 74 9.18 -22.34 11.61
N PRO A 75 8.94 -23.67 11.66
CA PRO A 75 8.51 -24.34 12.88
C PRO A 75 9.51 -24.15 14.03
N ALA A 76 10.81 -24.21 13.74
CA ALA A 76 11.87 -24.00 14.72
C ALA A 76 11.94 -22.53 15.19
N MET A 77 11.78 -21.57 14.26
CA MET A 77 11.72 -20.15 14.60
C MET A 77 10.50 -19.82 15.46
N VAL A 78 9.33 -20.38 15.15
CA VAL A 78 8.12 -20.24 15.97
C VAL A 78 8.37 -20.80 17.35
N ALA A 79 8.85 -22.04 17.46
CA ALA A 79 9.17 -22.66 18.75
C ALA A 79 10.17 -21.82 19.56
N GLY A 80 11.17 -21.24 18.92
CA GLY A 80 12.17 -20.38 19.58
C GLY A 80 11.60 -19.08 20.15
N VAL A 81 10.57 -18.49 19.52
CA VAL A 81 9.87 -17.31 20.08
C VAL A 81 9.05 -17.66 21.32
N TRP A 82 8.51 -18.88 21.38
CA TRP A 82 7.72 -19.38 22.52
C TRP A 82 8.56 -20.07 23.60
N ALA A 83 9.87 -20.18 23.43
CA ALA A 83 10.77 -20.78 24.42
C ALA A 83 10.96 -19.85 25.64
N ASP A 84 11.28 -20.41 26.81
CA ASP A 84 11.51 -19.61 28.04
C ASP A 84 12.91 -18.96 28.10
N ASP A 85 13.82 -19.30 27.20
CA ASP A 85 15.18 -18.75 27.13
C ASP A 85 15.23 -17.46 26.28
N ASN A 86 15.66 -16.36 26.91
CA ASN A 86 15.81 -15.05 26.28
C ASN A 86 16.76 -15.04 25.07
N ASN A 87 17.84 -15.83 25.08
CA ASN A 87 18.77 -15.88 23.95
C ASN A 87 18.13 -16.51 22.73
N ILE A 88 17.34 -17.57 22.93
CA ILE A 88 16.63 -18.28 21.86
C ILE A 88 15.54 -17.39 21.26
N GLN A 89 14.79 -16.68 22.10
CA GLN A 89 13.79 -15.71 21.65
C GLN A 89 14.40 -14.59 20.80
N LEU A 90 15.55 -14.04 21.23
CA LEU A 90 16.24 -12.96 20.51
C LEU A 90 16.72 -13.43 19.15
N GLU A 91 17.29 -14.64 19.07
CA GLU A 91 17.74 -15.23 17.82
C GLU A 91 16.57 -15.44 16.86
N ALA A 92 15.51 -16.10 17.32
CA ALA A 92 14.32 -16.39 16.51
C ALA A 92 13.65 -15.10 16.01
N THR A 93 13.50 -14.09 16.87
CA THR A 93 12.94 -12.78 16.51
C THR A 93 13.82 -12.04 15.52
N THR A 94 15.14 -12.13 15.66
CA THR A 94 16.10 -11.55 14.70
C THR A 94 15.99 -12.22 13.33
N GLN A 95 15.78 -13.54 13.30
CA GLN A 95 15.55 -14.26 12.05
C GLN A 95 14.24 -13.82 11.39
N PHE A 96 13.15 -13.64 12.16
CA PHE A 96 11.89 -13.07 11.65
C PHE A 96 12.05 -11.65 11.13
N ARG A 97 12.76 -10.77 11.86
CA ARG A 97 13.04 -9.41 11.40
C ARG A 97 13.74 -9.40 10.04
N LYS A 98 14.75 -10.26 9.86
CA LYS A 98 15.47 -10.39 8.58
C LYS A 98 14.56 -10.92 7.47
N LEU A 99 13.62 -11.79 7.79
CA LEU A 99 12.67 -12.36 6.82
C LEU A 99 11.62 -11.33 6.36
N PHE A 100 11.15 -10.46 7.25
CA PHE A 100 10.13 -9.45 6.95
C PHE A 100 10.70 -8.11 6.44
N SER A 101 12.01 -7.89 6.59
CA SER A 101 12.68 -6.66 6.17
C SER A 101 13.11 -6.72 4.69
N ILE A 102 12.19 -7.13 3.83
CA ILE A 102 12.31 -7.16 2.36
C ILE A 102 11.77 -5.84 1.77
#